data_AF-A0A3S0TT48-F1
#
_entry.id   AF-A0A3S0TT48-F1
#
_cell.length_a   1.000
_cell.length_b   1.000
_cell.length_c   1.000
_cell.angle_alpha   90.00
_cell.angle_beta   90.00
_cell.angle_gamma   90.00
#
_symmetry.space_group_name_H-M   'P 1'
#
loop_
_entity.id
_entity.type
_entity.pdbx_description
1 polymer ?
#
loop_
_entity_poly.entity_id
_entity_poly.type
_entity_poly.pdbx_seq_one_letter_code
_entity_poly.pdbx_strand_id
1 'polypeptide(L)'
;MRETIFLRRTALYVSFLVLGIAMASWITRTAAIRDAIGASTEQMGLVLFGLSLGSMSGILAASPLVSKFGTRPIAICGIGFVMVAMGIIGTGVLLGSKLMTAAKT
;
A
#
# COMPACT_ATOMS: atom_id res chain seq x y z
N MET A 1 0.53 14.48 31.45
CA MET A 1 -0.07 13.12 31.33
C MET A 1 -1.30 13.07 30.43
N ARG A 2 -2.22 14.05 30.46
CA ARG A 2 -3.39 14.10 29.55
C ARG A 2 -3.00 14.35 28.08
N GLU A 3 -2.04 15.24 27.81
CA GLU A 3 -1.57 15.52 26.44
C GLU A 3 -0.98 14.31 25.72
N THR A 4 -0.18 13.48 26.42
CA THR A 4 0.43 12.28 25.81
C THR A 4 -0.59 11.23 25.40
N ILE A 5 -1.73 11.14 26.09
CA ILE A 5 -2.84 10.25 25.71
C ILE A 5 -3.54 10.77 24.46
N PHE A 6 -3.78 12.09 24.37
CA PHE A 6 -4.34 12.72 23.18
C PHE A 6 -3.46 12.50 21.95
N LEU A 7 -2.16 12.76 22.05
CA LEU A 7 -1.22 12.58 20.94
C LEU A 7 -1.17 11.11 20.46
N ARG A 8 -1.19 10.15 21.39
CA ARG A 8 -1.21 8.71 21.04
C ARG A 8 -2.51 8.31 20.34
N ARG A 9 -3.67 8.80 20.81
CA ARG A 9 -4.96 8.58 20.15
C ARG A 9 -5.00 9.19 18.76
N THR A 10 -4.56 10.44 18.62
CA THR A 10 -4.49 11.12 17.33
C THR A 10 -3.57 10.37 16.37
N ALA A 11 -2.41 9.90 16.82
CA ALA A 11 -1.50 9.11 15.98
C ALA A 11 -2.16 7.82 15.48
N LEU A 12 -2.93 7.12 16.33
CA LEU A 12 -3.69 5.95 15.92
C LEU A 12 -4.76 6.31 14.88
N TYR A 13 -5.58 7.34 15.14
CA TYR A 13 -6.61 7.77 14.19
C TYR A 13 -6.03 8.18 12.84
N VAL A 14 -4.94 8.95 12.84
CA VAL A 14 -4.25 9.33 11.60
C VAL A 14 -3.70 8.10 10.88
N SER A 15 -3.10 7.15 11.60
CA SER A 15 -2.56 5.92 11.00
C SER A 15 -3.65 5.09 10.31
N PHE A 16 -4.79 4.89 10.98
CA PHE A 16 -5.93 4.17 10.42
C PHE A 16 -6.58 4.94 9.27
N LEU A 17 -6.67 6.27 9.37
CA LEU A 17 -7.21 7.12 8.31
C LEU A 17 -6.34 7.05 7.05
N VAL A 18 -5.01 7.18 7.18
CA VAL A 18 -4.07 7.09 6.06
C VAL A 18 -4.15 5.72 5.40
N LEU A 19 -4.12 4.64 6.19
CA LEU A 19 -4.24 3.28 5.66
C LEU A 19 -5.60 3.05 4.97
N GLY A 20 -6.67 3.56 5.56
CA GLY A 20 -8.02 3.47 5.02
C GLY A 20 -8.17 4.19 3.68
N ILE A 21 -7.68 5.42 3.58
CA ILE A 21 -7.68 6.20 2.33
C ILE A 21 -6.86 5.49 1.25
N ALA A 22 -5.67 4.99 1.60
CA ALA A 22 -4.81 4.27 0.67
C ALA A 22 -5.51 3.00 0.12
N MET A 23 -6.11 2.18 1.00
CA MET A 23 -6.81 0.97 0.61
C MET A 23 -8.07 1.27 -0.21
N ALA A 24 -8.88 2.25 0.20
CA ALA A 24 -10.07 2.65 -0.56
C ALA A 24 -9.69 3.15 -1.97
N SER A 25 -8.64 3.96 -2.07
CA SER A 25 -8.12 4.45 -3.35
C SER A 25 -7.61 3.32 -4.23
N TRP A 26 -6.88 2.35 -3.66
CA TRP A 26 -6.39 1.19 -4.38
C TRP A 26 -7.53 0.33 -4.92
N ILE A 27 -8.40 -0.17 -4.03
CA ILE A 27 -9.48 -1.11 -4.38
C ILE A 27 -10.37 -0.56 -5.48
N THR A 28 -10.72 0.73 -5.41
CA THR A 28 -11.57 1.38 -6.42
C THR A 28 -10.85 1.60 -7.75
N ARG A 29 -9.52 1.75 -7.77
CA ARG A 29 -8.73 1.95 -8.99
C ARG A 29 -8.17 0.68 -9.61
N THR A 30 -8.08 -0.45 -8.91
CA THR A 30 -7.45 -1.67 -9.44
C THR A 30 -8.02 -2.11 -10.79
N ALA A 31 -9.35 -2.04 -10.97
CA ALA A 31 -9.99 -2.39 -12.24
C ALA A 31 -9.60 -1.42 -13.37
N ALA A 32 -9.66 -0.11 -13.11
CA ALA A 32 -9.27 0.92 -14.07
C ALA A 32 -7.77 0.83 -14.44
N ILE A 33 -6.92 0.47 -13.47
CA ILE A 33 -5.47 0.27 -13.69
C ILE A 33 -5.23 -0.94 -14.58
N ARG A 34 -5.86 -2.08 -14.29
CA ARG A 34 -5.81 -3.28 -15.13
C ARG A 34 -6.21 -2.97 -16.56
N ASP A 35 -7.33 -2.26 -16.72
CA ASP A 35 -7.89 -1.94 -18.03
C ASP A 35 -6.99 -0.96 -18.79
N ALA A 36 -6.39 0.02 -18.10
CA ALA A 36 -5.46 0.99 -18.71
C ALA A 36 -4.18 0.36 -19.27
N ILE A 37 -3.68 -0.72 -18.65
CA ILE A 37 -2.49 -1.44 -19.11
C ILE A 37 -2.82 -2.70 -19.92
N GLY A 38 -4.11 -3.01 -20.13
CA GLY A 38 -4.57 -4.19 -20.85
C GLY A 38 -4.13 -5.51 -20.21
N ALA A 39 -3.98 -5.56 -18.88
CA ALA A 39 -3.44 -6.73 -18.19
C ALA A 39 -4.38 -7.94 -18.25
N SER A 40 -3.79 -9.11 -18.49
CA SER A 40 -4.53 -10.38 -18.55
C SER A 40 -4.96 -10.88 -17.16
N THR A 41 -5.92 -11.80 -17.12
CA THR A 41 -6.38 -12.45 -15.88
C THR A 41 -5.25 -13.15 -15.13
N GLU A 42 -4.34 -13.80 -15.86
CA GLU A 42 -3.17 -14.49 -15.29
C GLU A 42 -2.23 -13.52 -14.57
N GLN A 43 -1.97 -12.36 -15.18
CA GLN A 43 -1.13 -11.31 -14.59
C GLN A 43 -1.78 -10.74 -13.32
N MET A 44 -3.10 -10.54 -13.33
CA MET A 44 -3.83 -10.12 -12.12
C MET A 44 -3.77 -11.19 -11.02
N GLY A 45 -3.80 -12.48 -11.38
CA GLY A 45 -3.57 -13.58 -10.44
C GLY A 45 -2.21 -13.51 -9.76
N LEU A 46 -1.14 -13.21 -10.51
CA LEU A 46 0.19 -13.01 -9.94
C LEU A 46 0.27 -11.79 -9.02
N VAL A 47 -0.43 -10.69 -9.35
CA VAL A 47 -0.51 -9.51 -8.48
C VAL A 47 -1.19 -9.85 -7.17
N LEU A 48 -2.32 -10.56 -7.20
CA LEU A 48 -3.03 -11.00 -5.99
C LEU A 48 -2.21 -12.01 -5.17
N PHE A 49 -1.48 -12.90 -5.85
CA PHE A 49 -0.56 -13.82 -5.19
C PHE A 49 0.55 -13.06 -4.45
N GLY A 50 1.18 -12.09 -5.10
CA GLY A 50 2.20 -11.22 -4.48
C GLY A 50 1.65 -10.43 -3.29
N LEU A 51 0.44 -9.87 -3.41
CA LEU A 51 -0.25 -9.19 -2.30
C LEU A 51 -0.49 -10.13 -1.12
N SER A 52 -0.95 -11.36 -1.38
CA SER A 52 -1.21 -12.36 -0.35
C SER A 52 0.08 -12.80 0.34
N LEU A 53 1.12 -13.11 -0.44
CA LEU A 53 2.42 -13.50 0.06
C LEU A 53 3.03 -12.38 0.93
N GLY A 54 3.00 -11.14 0.44
CA GLY A 54 3.48 -9.98 1.19
C GLY A 54 2.71 -9.75 2.49
N SER A 55 1.38 -9.91 2.48
CA SER A 55 0.56 -9.79 3.69
C SER A 55 0.91 -10.87 4.71
N MET A 56 1.02 -12.13 4.28
CA MET A 56 1.39 -13.25 5.14
C MET A 56 2.78 -13.04 5.75
N SER A 57 3.78 -12.73 4.92
CA SER A 57 5.14 -12.43 5.39
C SER A 57 5.18 -11.25 6.35
N GLY A 58 4.42 -10.18 6.07
CA GLY A 58 4.34 -9.00 6.95
C GLY A 58 3.74 -9.32 8.32
N ILE A 59 2.65 -10.08 8.37
CA ILE A 59 2.00 -10.50 9.63
C ILE A 59 2.96 -11.37 10.45
N LEU A 60 3.61 -12.35 9.81
CA LEU A 60 4.57 -13.24 10.48
C LEU A 60 5.80 -12.47 11.00
N ALA A 61 6.29 -11.49 10.24
CA ALA A 61 7.42 -10.65 10.63
C ALA A 61 7.07 -9.63 11.72
N ALA A 62 5.81 -9.22 11.85
CA ALA A 62 5.40 -8.13 12.74
C ALA A 62 5.74 -8.41 14.22
N SER A 63 5.43 -9.61 14.71
CA SER A 63 5.66 -9.99 16.12
C SER A 63 7.14 -9.89 16.54
N PRO A 64 8.11 -10.56 15.86
CA PRO A 64 9.51 -10.45 16.22
C PRO A 64 10.09 -9.04 15.99
N LEU A 65 9.67 -8.32 14.94
CA LEU A 65 10.13 -6.94 14.69
C LEU A 65 9.68 -5.98 15.79
N VAL A 66 8.41 -6.04 16.20
CA VAL A 66 7.88 -5.18 17.26
C VAL A 66 8.51 -5.52 18.62
N SER A 67 8.76 -6.80 18.90
CA SER A 67 9.46 -7.22 20.13
C SER A 67 10.88 -6.64 20.21
N LYS A 68 11.62 -6.64 19.09
CA LYS A 68 13.01 -6.17 19.04
C LYS A 68 13.15 -4.65 18.96
N PHE A 69 12.31 -3.98 18.17
CA PHE A 69 12.47 -2.55 17.84
C PHE A 69 11.39 -1.64 18.46
N GLY A 70 10.37 -2.22 19.09
CA GLY A 70 9.21 -1.51 19.62
C GLY A 70 8.17 -1.16 18.56
N THR A 71 6.96 -0.82 19.00
CA THR A 71 5.80 -0.60 18.11
C THR A 71 5.93 0.62 17.22
N ARG A 72 6.49 1.72 17.73
CA ARG A 72 6.50 3.03 17.05
C ARG A 72 7.30 3.03 15.73
N PRO A 73 8.57 2.59 15.69
CA PRO A 73 9.33 2.59 14.43
C PRO A 73 8.73 1.60 13.42
N ILE A 74 8.27 0.44 13.87
CA ILE A 74 7.66 -0.57 12.98
C ILE A 74 6.35 -0.06 12.37
N ALA A 75 5.51 0.64 13.14
CA ALA A 75 4.29 1.26 12.62
C ALA A 75 4.60 2.34 11.57
N ILE A 76 5.60 3.20 11.81
CA ILE A 76 6.03 4.22 10.85
C ILE A 76 6.57 3.57 9.57
N CYS A 77 7.41 2.54 9.70
CA CYS A 77 7.91 1.79 8.55
C CYS A 77 6.77 1.16 7.74
N GLY A 78 5.77 0.55 8.41
CA GLY A 78 4.61 -0.03 7.75
C GLY A 78 3.78 0.99 6.97
N ILE A 79 3.48 2.14 7.58
CA ILE A 79 2.77 3.24 6.91
C ILE A 79 3.60 3.79 5.75
N GLY A 80 4.90 4.01 5.95
CA GLY A 80 5.82 4.47 4.90
C GLY A 80 5.87 3.49 3.73
N PHE A 81 5.90 2.19 4.00
CA PHE A 81 5.88 1.14 2.98
C PHE A 81 4.60 1.20 2.13
N VAL A 82 3.43 1.38 2.75
CA VAL A 82 2.16 1.54 2.03
C VAL A 82 2.17 2.80 1.15
N MET A 83 2.70 3.91 1.66
CA MET A 83 2.80 5.16 0.89
C MET A 83 3.73 5.03 -0.31
N VAL A 84 4.88 4.37 -0.14
CA VAL A 84 5.81 4.08 -1.24
C VAL A 84 5.16 3.15 -2.27
N ALA A 85 4.47 2.08 -1.82
CA ALA A 85 3.76 1.17 -2.71
C ALA A 85 2.68 1.91 -3.54
N MET A 86 1.89 2.79 -2.91
CA MET A 86 0.93 3.65 -3.60
C MET A 86 1.60 4.60 -4.60
N GLY A 87 2.77 5.17 -4.24
CA GLY A 87 3.58 5.98 -5.15
C GLY A 87 4.03 5.21 -6.39
N ILE A 88 4.57 4.00 -6.20
CA ILE A 88 5.02 3.12 -7.28
C ILE A 88 3.86 2.73 -8.20
N ILE A 89 2.72 2.37 -7.62
CA ILE A 89 1.50 2.06 -8.37
C ILE A 89 1.06 3.27 -9.19
N GLY A 90 1.02 4.47 -8.59
CA GLY A 90 0.63 5.71 -9.26
C GLY A 90 1.55 6.08 -10.42
N THR A 91 2.87 5.99 -10.22
CA THR A 91 3.85 6.28 -11.28
C THR A 91 3.84 5.21 -12.38
N GLY A 92 3.65 3.94 -12.02
CA GLY A 92 3.52 2.84 -12.98
C GLY A 92 2.33 3.03 -13.93
N VAL A 93 1.20 3.49 -13.42
CA VAL A 93 0.02 3.83 -14.23
C VAL A 93 0.33 4.99 -15.17
N LEU A 94 0.98 6.06 -14.70
CA LEU A 94 1.30 7.22 -15.52
C LEU A 94 2.26 6.88 -16.67
N LEU A 95 3.30 6.09 -16.38
CA LEU A 95 4.29 5.66 -17.37
C LEU A 95 3.70 4.66 -18.37
N GLY A 96 2.93 3.68 -17.89
CA GLY A 96 2.24 2.69 -18.74
C GLY A 96 1.23 3.35 -19.67
N SER A 97 0.46 4.33 -19.17
CA SER A 97 -0.50 5.10 -19.97
C SER A 97 0.19 5.86 -21.10
N LYS A 98 1.31 6.53 -20.82
CA LYS A 98 2.09 7.28 -21.82
C LYS A 98 2.70 6.38 -22.90
N LEU A 99 3.25 5.24 -22.50
CA LEU A 99 3.81 4.25 -23.43
C LEU A 99 2.73 3.68 -24.36
N MET A 100 1.54 3.39 -23.85
CA MET A 100 0.41 2.88 -24.65
C MET A 100 -0.13 3.93 -25.63
N THR A 101 -0.16 5.21 -25.26
CA THR A 101 -0.53 6.29 -26.19
C THR A 101 0.53 6.55 -27.25
N ALA A 102 1.82 6.46 -26.92
CA ALA A 102 2.91 6.65 -27.88
C ALA A 102 3.05 5.47 -28.85
N ALA A 103 2.69 4.25 -28.44
CA ALA A 103 2.67 3.07 -29.31
C ALA A 103 1.50 3.07 -30.31
N LYS A 104 0.50 3.94 -30.14
CA LYS A 104 -0.68 4.08 -31.02
C LYS A 104 -0.60 5.26 -32.01
N THR A 105 0.48 6.04 -31.99
CA THR A 105 0.78 7.13 -32.94
C THR A 105 1.92 6.74 -33.86
#